data_AF-W4VFM9-F1
#
_entry.id   AF-W4VFM9-F1
#
_cell.length_a   1.000
_cell.length_b   1.000
_cell.length_c   1.000
_cell.angle_alpha   90.00
_cell.angle_beta   90.00
_cell.angle_gamma   90.00
#
_symmetry.space_group_name_H-M   'P 1'
#
loop_
_entity.id
_entity.type
_entity.pdbx_description
1 polymer ?
#
loop_
_entity_poly.entity_id
_entity_poly.type
_entity_poly.pdbx_seq_one_letter_code
_entity_poly.pdbx_strand_id
1 'polypeptide(L)'
;MDVVSWDNYPSIDTPVSMTAMTHDLMRGLRSGQPFMLMEQTPSQQNWQPYNALKRPGVMKLWSYQAVAHGADTVMFFQLRRSRGATEKYHGAVIEHVGHEHTRVFKESAELGQELIKLEDKLIDSRVQAKVAIVFDWENRWAIQLSSGPSVALDYVKEVHKYYDAFYQNNIAVDMISVEEDLGQYDIVIAPVLYMVKEGHADRLKQFVKNGGTFVTTFFSGIVNENDLVTLGGYPGELRDLVGIWAEEIDALEPSHYNEIVFERSFGKLSDTYKCNILFDLIHAETAEVLATYGADFYQGMPVLTRNKYGGEGGKLIMLLQVQIRPLCRIL
;
A
#
# COMPACT_ATOMS: atom_id res chain seq x y z
N MET A 1 -2.22 -7.11 21.69
CA MET A 1 -3.48 -6.36 21.88
C MET A 1 -4.62 -7.27 21.52
N ASP A 2 -5.79 -7.22 22.19
CA ASP A 2 -6.94 -8.11 21.89
C ASP A 2 -7.71 -7.70 20.63
N VAL A 3 -7.74 -6.41 20.35
CA VAL A 3 -8.30 -5.80 19.14
C VAL A 3 -7.41 -4.63 18.74
N VAL A 4 -7.31 -4.36 17.44
CA VAL A 4 -6.61 -3.17 16.92
C VAL A 4 -7.53 -1.98 17.08
N SER A 5 -6.96 -0.84 17.45
CA SER A 5 -7.64 0.44 17.41
C SER A 5 -6.71 1.50 16.83
N TRP A 6 -7.24 2.48 16.11
CA TRP A 6 -6.41 3.54 15.55
C TRP A 6 -7.15 4.87 15.35
N ASP A 7 -6.36 5.90 15.08
CA ASP A 7 -6.77 7.29 15.00
C ASP A 7 -6.56 7.84 13.58
N ASN A 8 -7.64 8.14 12.87
CA ASN A 8 -7.64 8.53 11.47
C ASN A 8 -7.82 10.04 11.28
N TYR A 9 -6.75 10.69 10.80
CA TYR A 9 -6.71 12.15 10.62
C TYR A 9 -6.16 12.58 9.24
N PRO A 10 -6.86 12.30 8.13
CA PRO A 10 -6.39 12.67 6.80
C PRO A 10 -6.25 14.19 6.64
N SER A 11 -5.19 14.62 5.98
CA SER A 11 -5.00 16.00 5.52
C SER A 11 -5.92 16.29 4.33
N ILE A 12 -6.06 17.57 3.95
CA ILE A 12 -6.93 17.97 2.83
C ILE A 12 -6.50 17.37 1.48
N ASP A 13 -5.21 17.08 1.33
CA ASP A 13 -4.54 16.57 0.15
C ASP A 13 -4.19 15.08 0.26
N THR A 14 -4.53 14.41 1.36
CA THR A 14 -4.34 12.96 1.49
C THR A 14 -5.23 12.25 0.47
N PRO A 15 -4.66 11.42 -0.44
CA PRO A 15 -5.46 10.62 -1.36
C PRO A 15 -6.45 9.74 -0.60
N VAL A 16 -7.70 9.65 -1.08
CA VAL A 16 -8.72 8.82 -0.42
C VAL A 16 -8.28 7.36 -0.31
N SER A 17 -7.55 6.86 -1.32
CA SER A 17 -6.97 5.52 -1.33
C SER A 17 -5.83 5.33 -0.31
N MET A 18 -5.14 6.40 0.11
CA MET A 18 -4.11 6.30 1.16
C MET A 18 -4.76 6.01 2.52
N THR A 19 -5.88 6.67 2.81
CA THR A 19 -6.65 6.40 4.03
C THR A 19 -7.25 4.99 3.99
N ALA A 20 -7.75 4.55 2.82
CA ALA A 20 -8.23 3.19 2.61
C ALA A 20 -7.12 2.15 2.88
N MET A 21 -5.93 2.35 2.32
CA MET A 21 -4.76 1.50 2.57
C MET A 21 -4.39 1.44 4.05
N THR A 22 -4.51 2.56 4.76
CA THR A 22 -4.22 2.62 6.19
C THR A 22 -5.26 1.84 7.00
N HIS A 23 -6.56 1.94 6.66
CA HIS A 23 -7.58 1.08 7.25
C HIS A 23 -7.32 -0.41 6.99
N ASP A 24 -6.94 -0.76 5.76
CA ASP A 24 -6.58 -2.14 5.39
C ASP A 24 -5.35 -2.63 6.16
N LEU A 25 -4.36 -1.76 6.43
CA LEU A 25 -3.23 -2.07 7.30
C LEU A 25 -3.67 -2.35 8.74
N MET A 26 -4.59 -1.56 9.28
CA MET A 26 -5.11 -1.78 10.64
C MET A 26 -5.88 -3.10 10.75
N ARG A 27 -6.66 -3.47 9.73
CA ARG A 27 -7.28 -4.80 9.62
C ARG A 27 -6.22 -5.91 9.52
N GLY A 28 -5.17 -5.67 8.73
CA GLY A 28 -4.09 -6.61 8.46
C GLY A 28 -3.22 -6.97 9.67
N LEU A 29 -3.10 -6.05 10.65
CA LEU A 29 -2.34 -6.27 11.89
C LEU A 29 -2.78 -7.50 12.70
N ARG A 30 -4.01 -7.99 12.48
CA ARG A 30 -4.59 -9.18 13.13
C ARG A 30 -5.23 -10.11 12.09
N SER A 31 -4.61 -10.22 10.91
CA SER A 31 -5.00 -11.18 9.86
C SER A 31 -6.50 -11.13 9.54
N GLY A 32 -7.03 -9.93 9.29
CA GLY A 32 -8.43 -9.74 8.90
C GLY A 32 -9.42 -9.53 10.05
N GLN A 33 -8.99 -9.54 11.32
CA GLN A 33 -9.87 -9.22 12.45
C GLN A 33 -10.38 -7.76 12.32
N PRO A 34 -11.68 -7.49 12.53
CA PRO A 34 -12.17 -6.12 12.60
C PRO A 34 -11.44 -5.29 13.65
N PHE A 35 -11.35 -3.99 13.39
CA PHE A 35 -10.66 -3.03 14.25
C PHE A 35 -11.62 -1.95 14.76
N MET A 36 -11.15 -1.18 15.73
CA MET A 36 -11.87 -0.01 16.23
C MET A 36 -11.34 1.26 15.55
N LEU A 37 -12.17 2.01 14.83
CA LEU A 37 -11.85 3.42 14.57
C LEU A 37 -12.10 4.18 15.87
N MET A 38 -11.02 4.42 16.62
CA MET A 38 -11.06 5.01 17.95
C MET A 38 -11.18 6.52 17.87
N GLU A 39 -10.45 7.14 16.94
CA GLU A 39 -10.53 8.56 16.72
C GLU A 39 -10.64 8.93 15.24
N GLN A 40 -11.49 9.90 14.98
CA GLN A 40 -11.42 10.82 13.86
C GLN A 40 -12.08 12.13 14.30
N THR A 41 -11.80 13.25 13.63
CA THR A 41 -12.53 14.50 13.91
C THR A 41 -13.90 14.50 13.24
N PRO A 42 -14.99 14.98 13.88
CA PRO A 42 -16.26 15.21 13.21
C PRO A 42 -16.22 16.44 12.28
N SER A 43 -15.17 17.27 12.35
CA SER A 43 -15.02 18.47 11.53
C SER A 43 -13.55 18.75 11.14
N GLN A 44 -12.89 19.71 11.79
CA GLN A 44 -11.51 20.13 11.52
C GLN A 44 -10.55 19.57 12.58
N GLN A 45 -9.27 19.51 12.22
CA GLN A 45 -8.17 19.24 13.13
C GLN A 45 -7.63 20.56 13.71
N ASN A 46 -6.66 20.53 14.63
CA ASN A 46 -5.97 21.74 15.11
C ASN A 46 -4.47 21.79 14.76
N TRP A 47 -3.86 20.65 14.45
CA TRP A 47 -2.41 20.52 14.21
C TRP A 47 -2.02 20.48 12.73
N GLN A 48 -2.99 20.42 11.81
CA GLN A 48 -2.69 20.50 10.38
C GLN A 48 -2.23 21.92 10.02
N PRO A 49 -1.38 22.10 9.00
CA PRO A 49 -0.99 23.43 8.52
C PRO A 49 -2.19 24.31 8.17
N TYR A 50 -3.25 23.69 7.62
CA TYR A 50 -4.51 24.34 7.28
C TYR A 50 -5.69 23.49 7.76
N ASN A 51 -6.32 23.92 8.86
CA ASN A 51 -7.41 23.20 9.52
C ASN A 51 -8.75 23.38 8.79
N ALA A 52 -8.86 22.80 7.59
CA ALA A 52 -10.05 22.90 6.76
C ALA A 52 -11.24 22.16 7.37
N LEU A 53 -12.45 22.73 7.21
CA LEU A 53 -13.69 22.04 7.55
C LEU A 53 -13.95 20.89 6.57
N LYS A 54 -14.30 19.70 7.10
CA LYS A 54 -15.00 18.67 6.32
C LYS A 54 -16.22 19.29 5.64
N ARG A 55 -16.32 19.12 4.32
CA ARG A 55 -17.50 19.55 3.54
C ARG A 55 -18.73 18.72 3.95
N PRO A 56 -19.96 19.21 3.72
CA PRO A 56 -21.17 18.47 4.09
C PRO A 56 -21.14 17.02 3.57
N GLY A 57 -21.40 16.06 4.45
CA GLY A 57 -21.43 14.64 4.12
C GLY A 57 -20.06 13.93 4.13
N VAL A 58 -18.94 14.66 4.13
CA VAL A 58 -17.60 14.05 4.16
C VAL A 58 -17.33 13.31 5.48
N MET A 59 -17.85 13.82 6.60
CA MET A 59 -17.73 13.13 7.90
C MET A 59 -18.37 11.74 7.83
N LYS A 60 -19.59 11.66 7.30
CA LYS A 60 -20.30 10.40 7.08
C LYS A 60 -19.58 9.51 6.08
N LEU A 61 -19.14 10.05 4.94
CA LEU A 61 -18.40 9.31 3.91
C LEU A 61 -17.17 8.60 4.48
N TRP A 62 -16.31 9.31 5.22
CA TRP A 62 -15.09 8.72 5.78
C TRP A 62 -15.38 7.78 6.95
N SER A 63 -16.48 7.98 7.68
CA SER A 63 -16.94 7.03 8.69
C SER A 63 -17.28 5.68 8.06
N TYR A 64 -18.05 5.68 6.97
CA TYR A 64 -18.35 4.45 6.23
C TYR A 64 -17.16 3.89 5.46
N GLN A 65 -16.20 4.72 5.05
CA GLN A 65 -14.93 4.21 4.52
C GLN A 65 -14.22 3.33 5.56
N ALA A 66 -14.16 3.76 6.82
CA ALA A 66 -13.56 2.94 7.87
C ALA A 66 -14.31 1.60 8.03
N VAL A 67 -15.64 1.64 8.11
CA VAL A 67 -16.48 0.44 8.23
C VAL A 67 -16.30 -0.49 7.04
N ALA A 68 -16.27 0.04 5.81
CA ALA A 68 -16.08 -0.74 4.59
C ALA A 68 -14.74 -1.48 4.54
N HIS A 69 -13.72 -0.98 5.26
CA HIS A 69 -12.41 -1.59 5.35
C HIS A 69 -12.19 -2.40 6.66
N GLY A 70 -13.25 -2.59 7.46
CA GLY A 70 -13.25 -3.49 8.62
C GLY A 70 -13.31 -2.82 9.99
N ALA A 71 -13.73 -1.56 10.09
CA ALA A 71 -13.99 -0.93 11.38
C ALA A 71 -15.37 -1.37 11.93
N ASP A 72 -15.39 -1.96 13.13
CA ASP A 72 -16.63 -2.27 13.86
C ASP A 72 -17.09 -1.13 14.78
N THR A 73 -16.31 -0.06 14.86
CA THR A 73 -16.66 1.16 15.56
C THR A 73 -16.41 2.38 14.69
N VAL A 74 -17.17 3.45 14.94
CA VAL A 74 -16.85 4.80 14.47
C VAL A 74 -16.92 5.73 15.67
N MET A 75 -15.76 6.18 16.14
CA MET A 75 -15.64 7.03 17.31
C MET A 75 -14.96 8.36 16.96
N PHE A 76 -15.15 9.36 17.81
CA PHE A 76 -14.65 10.70 17.59
C PHE A 76 -13.81 11.16 18.78
N PHE A 77 -12.63 11.70 18.50
CA PHE A 77 -12.06 12.71 19.36
C PHE A 77 -12.59 14.08 18.87
N GLN A 78 -13.43 14.78 19.63
CA GLN A 78 -13.98 14.42 20.94
C GLN A 78 -15.49 14.69 20.98
N LEU A 79 -16.14 14.34 22.09
CA LEU A 79 -17.57 14.61 22.24
C LEU A 79 -17.87 16.09 22.52
N ARG A 80 -17.03 16.79 23.30
CA ARG A 80 -17.19 18.22 23.59
C ARG A 80 -15.85 18.94 23.51
N ARG A 81 -15.77 20.02 22.74
CA ARG A 81 -14.51 20.79 22.57
C ARG A 81 -13.98 21.25 23.93
N SER A 82 -12.68 21.08 24.13
CA SER A 82 -11.99 21.62 25.30
C SER A 82 -12.09 23.14 25.35
N ARG A 83 -12.11 23.70 26.57
CA ARG A 83 -12.15 25.16 26.78
C ARG A 83 -10.79 25.83 26.56
N GLY A 84 -9.69 25.08 26.70
CA GLY A 84 -8.35 25.64 26.76
C GLY A 84 -7.27 24.74 26.16
N ALA A 85 -6.02 25.19 26.31
CA ALA A 85 -4.82 24.52 25.82
C ALA A 85 -4.77 24.34 24.28
N THR A 86 -4.02 23.34 23.83
CA THR A 86 -3.61 23.14 22.43
C THR A 86 -4.76 22.70 21.52
N GLU A 87 -5.77 22.01 22.06
CA GLU A 87 -6.85 21.38 21.27
C GLU A 87 -8.19 22.11 21.34
N LYS A 88 -8.25 23.31 21.94
CA LYS A 88 -9.46 24.14 21.97
C LYS A 88 -10.02 24.45 20.57
N TYR A 89 -9.23 24.26 19.51
CA TYR A 89 -9.62 24.43 18.11
C TYR A 89 -9.88 23.13 17.34
N HIS A 90 -9.67 21.97 17.98
CA HIS A 90 -10.04 20.66 17.42
C HIS A 90 -11.56 20.53 17.31
N GLY A 91 -12.04 19.84 16.27
CA GLY A 91 -13.46 19.54 16.09
C GLY A 91 -14.02 18.67 17.21
N ALA A 92 -15.32 18.83 17.51
CA ALA A 92 -16.04 17.93 18.41
C ALA A 92 -17.51 17.89 18.02
N VAL A 93 -18.23 16.87 18.52
CA VAL A 93 -19.68 16.78 18.32
C VAL A 93 -20.41 17.99 18.94
N ILE A 94 -20.02 18.37 20.16
CA ILE A 94 -20.51 19.56 20.86
C ILE A 94 -19.42 20.63 20.88
N GLU A 95 -19.63 21.70 20.15
CA GLU A 95 -18.69 22.82 20.08
C GLU A 95 -18.89 23.82 21.24
N HIS A 96 -18.13 24.92 21.24
CA HIS A 96 -18.17 25.91 22.32
C HIS A 96 -19.53 26.59 22.51
N VAL A 97 -20.39 26.59 21.48
CA VAL A 97 -21.77 27.10 21.57
C VAL A 97 -22.64 26.25 22.51
N GLY A 98 -22.27 24.98 22.75
CA GLY A 98 -22.84 24.16 23.80
C GLY A 98 -24.21 23.53 23.51
N HIS A 99 -24.75 23.65 22.30
CA HIS A 99 -26.05 23.10 21.89
C HIS A 99 -26.02 22.39 20.52
N GLU A 100 -27.09 21.70 20.18
CA GLU A 100 -27.26 20.81 19.01
C GLU A 100 -27.53 21.51 17.68
N HIS A 101 -27.86 22.80 17.68
CA HIS A 101 -28.18 23.56 16.47
C HIS A 101 -26.94 23.95 15.63
N THR A 102 -26.01 23.01 15.41
CA THR A 102 -24.82 23.19 14.56
C THR A 102 -24.85 22.18 13.40
N ARG A 103 -24.16 22.49 12.30
CA ARG A 103 -24.01 21.55 11.18
C ARG A 103 -23.34 20.24 11.63
N VAL A 104 -22.24 20.35 12.37
CA VAL A 104 -21.43 19.21 12.83
C VAL A 104 -22.23 18.28 13.73
N PHE A 105 -23.02 18.82 14.66
CA PHE A 105 -23.90 18.02 15.51
C PHE A 105 -24.95 17.29 14.68
N LYS A 106 -25.63 17.98 13.74
CA LYS A 106 -26.65 17.38 12.88
C LYS A 106 -26.10 16.22 12.04
N GLU A 107 -24.94 16.38 11.41
CA GLU A 107 -24.31 15.30 10.64
C GLU A 107 -23.89 14.13 11.55
N SER A 108 -23.39 14.41 12.76
CA SER A 108 -23.03 13.36 13.74
C SER A 108 -24.26 12.58 14.22
N ALA A 109 -25.38 13.29 14.46
CA ALA A 109 -26.65 12.68 14.84
C ALA A 109 -27.24 11.84 13.70
N GLU A 110 -27.16 12.31 12.45
CA GLU A 110 -27.58 11.56 11.26
C GLU A 110 -26.81 10.24 11.13
N LEU A 111 -25.48 10.27 11.22
CA LEU A 111 -24.66 9.06 11.21
C LEU A 111 -25.06 8.10 12.34
N GLY A 112 -25.21 8.60 13.57
CA GLY A 112 -25.62 7.78 14.71
C GLY A 112 -26.97 7.08 14.47
N GLN A 113 -27.94 7.76 13.86
CA GLN A 113 -29.24 7.17 13.51
C GLN A 113 -29.13 6.09 12.43
N GLU A 114 -28.22 6.24 11.47
CA GLU A 114 -27.97 5.21 10.46
C GLU A 114 -27.28 3.99 11.07
N LEU A 115 -26.25 4.18 11.91
CA LEU A 115 -25.53 3.10 12.58
C LEU A 115 -26.44 2.27 13.49
N ILE A 116 -27.38 2.90 14.21
CA ILE A 116 -28.39 2.17 15.01
C ILE A 116 -29.25 1.24 14.13
N LYS A 117 -29.60 1.66 12.92
CA LYS A 117 -30.42 0.85 11.99
C LYS A 117 -29.65 -0.32 11.37
N LEU A 118 -28.32 -0.27 11.38
CA LEU A 118 -27.48 -1.37 10.93
C LEU A 118 -27.46 -2.51 11.97
N GLU A 119 -27.75 -2.21 13.24
CA GLU A 119 -27.71 -3.19 14.34
C GLU A 119 -26.38 -3.95 14.35
N ASP A 120 -26.40 -5.28 14.27
CA ASP A 120 -25.23 -6.16 14.26
C ASP A 120 -24.85 -6.66 12.85
N LYS A 121 -25.51 -6.18 11.79
CA LYS A 121 -25.41 -6.76 10.42
C LYS A 121 -24.00 -6.79 9.83
N LEU A 122 -23.11 -5.89 10.28
CA LEU A 122 -21.75 -5.76 9.78
C LEU A 122 -20.69 -6.23 10.79
N ILE A 123 -21.08 -6.46 12.05
CA ILE A 123 -20.17 -6.84 13.12
C ILE A 123 -19.54 -8.19 12.77
N ASP A 124 -18.24 -8.33 13.02
CA ASP A 124 -17.44 -9.52 12.70
C ASP A 124 -17.35 -9.88 11.20
N SER A 125 -17.87 -9.02 10.30
CA SER A 125 -17.73 -9.24 8.86
C SER A 125 -16.27 -9.16 8.42
N ARG A 126 -15.89 -10.00 7.46
CA ARG A 126 -14.50 -10.08 6.96
C ARG A 126 -14.42 -9.83 5.46
N VAL A 127 -13.45 -9.02 5.07
CA VAL A 127 -13.06 -8.84 3.67
C VAL A 127 -12.38 -10.13 3.18
N GLN A 128 -12.83 -10.65 2.04
CA GLN A 128 -12.26 -11.85 1.41
C GLN A 128 -11.37 -11.43 0.22
N ALA A 129 -10.22 -10.83 0.52
CA ALA A 129 -9.29 -10.37 -0.52
C ALA A 129 -8.54 -11.55 -1.15
N LYS A 130 -8.30 -11.46 -2.47
CA LYS A 130 -7.44 -12.40 -3.21
C LYS A 130 -6.10 -11.79 -3.61
N VAL A 131 -5.90 -10.52 -3.28
CA VAL A 131 -4.66 -9.78 -3.49
C VAL A 131 -4.14 -9.35 -2.13
N ALA A 132 -2.84 -9.54 -1.90
CA ALA A 132 -2.14 -9.04 -0.75
C ALA A 132 -1.01 -8.10 -1.14
N ILE A 133 -0.81 -7.04 -0.35
CA ILE A 133 0.33 -6.14 -0.46
C ILE A 133 1.12 -6.17 0.85
N VAL A 134 2.40 -6.54 0.77
CA VAL A 134 3.30 -6.62 1.92
C VAL A 134 3.68 -5.21 2.37
N PHE A 135 3.54 -4.96 3.67
CA PHE A 135 4.07 -3.78 4.35
C PHE A 135 4.86 -4.21 5.58
N ASP A 136 6.11 -3.75 5.71
CA ASP A 136 6.97 -4.10 6.85
C ASP A 136 7.67 -2.87 7.43
N TRP A 137 7.65 -2.77 8.77
CA TRP A 137 8.22 -1.62 9.49
C TRP A 137 9.75 -1.66 9.53
N GLU A 138 10.37 -2.82 9.68
CA GLU A 138 11.84 -2.95 9.72
C GLU A 138 12.43 -2.65 8.35
N ASN A 139 11.80 -3.16 7.28
CA ASN A 139 12.09 -2.79 5.90
C ASN A 139 12.00 -1.26 5.68
N ARG A 140 10.91 -0.64 6.16
CA ARG A 140 10.75 0.82 6.07
C ARG A 140 11.87 1.56 6.80
N TRP A 141 12.23 1.13 8.02
CA TRP A 141 13.29 1.77 8.79
C TRP A 141 14.64 1.66 8.09
N ALA A 142 14.99 0.49 7.58
CA ALA A 142 16.25 0.28 6.87
C ALA A 142 16.34 1.15 5.60
N ILE A 143 15.27 1.21 4.79
CA ILE A 143 15.20 2.12 3.63
C ILE A 143 15.38 3.59 4.06
N GLN A 144 14.70 4.03 5.13
CA GLN A 144 14.75 5.43 5.58
C GLN A 144 16.08 5.83 6.22
N LEU A 145 16.81 4.88 6.80
CA LEU A 145 18.11 5.10 7.42
C LEU A 145 19.27 4.91 6.42
N SER A 146 19.00 4.28 5.27
CA SER A 146 19.97 4.11 4.20
C SER A 146 20.47 5.46 3.67
N SER A 147 21.78 5.58 3.48
CA SER A 147 22.37 6.67 2.72
C SER A 147 22.32 6.33 1.23
N GLY A 148 21.24 6.76 0.57
CA GLY A 148 20.97 6.45 -0.83
C GLY A 148 20.03 5.24 -1.00
N PRO A 149 19.80 4.80 -2.24
CA PRO A 149 20.36 5.35 -3.48
C PRO A 149 19.73 6.71 -3.88
N SER A 150 18.56 7.06 -3.33
CA SER A 150 17.91 8.34 -3.63
C SER A 150 17.06 8.85 -2.47
N VAL A 151 17.15 10.14 -2.16
CA VAL A 151 16.26 10.83 -1.22
C VAL A 151 14.82 10.93 -1.73
N ALA A 152 14.59 10.65 -3.03
CA ALA A 152 13.26 10.62 -3.63
C ALA A 152 12.52 9.30 -3.39
N LEU A 153 13.20 8.26 -2.90
CA LEU A 153 12.57 6.98 -2.57
C LEU A 153 11.77 7.11 -1.27
N ASP A 154 10.44 6.96 -1.39
CA ASP A 154 9.52 6.95 -0.27
C ASP A 154 8.74 5.63 -0.28
N TYR A 155 9.14 4.70 0.60
CA TYR A 155 8.56 3.36 0.69
C TYR A 155 7.03 3.36 0.78
N VAL A 156 6.45 4.26 1.58
CA VAL A 156 4.99 4.30 1.77
C VAL A 156 4.29 4.74 0.48
N LYS A 157 4.89 5.69 -0.25
CA LYS A 157 4.36 6.12 -1.55
C LYS A 157 4.49 5.01 -2.61
N GLU A 158 5.59 4.27 -2.63
CA GLU A 158 5.73 3.14 -3.56
C GLU A 158 4.69 2.05 -3.28
N VAL A 159 4.49 1.66 -2.02
CA VAL A 159 3.42 0.73 -1.62
C VAL A 159 2.04 1.27 -2.03
N HIS A 160 1.79 2.56 -1.76
CA HIS A 160 0.52 3.20 -2.11
C HIS A 160 0.24 3.24 -3.60
N LYS A 161 1.26 3.40 -4.47
CA LYS A 161 1.04 3.34 -5.94
C LYS A 161 0.42 1.99 -6.35
N TYR A 162 0.88 0.88 -5.76
CA TYR A 162 0.33 -0.44 -6.06
C TYR A 162 -1.08 -0.58 -5.49
N TYR A 163 -1.28 -0.18 -4.23
CA TYR A 163 -2.59 -0.19 -3.59
C TYR A 163 -3.62 0.65 -4.36
N ASP A 164 -3.27 1.88 -4.74
CA ASP A 164 -4.16 2.80 -5.46
C ASP A 164 -4.64 2.19 -6.77
N ALA A 165 -3.78 1.47 -7.50
CA ALA A 165 -4.19 0.79 -8.71
C ALA A 165 -5.34 -0.21 -8.49
N PHE A 166 -5.28 -1.02 -7.42
CA PHE A 166 -6.33 -1.98 -7.08
C PHE A 166 -7.58 -1.26 -6.58
N TYR A 167 -7.39 -0.23 -5.77
CA TYR A 167 -8.46 0.65 -5.29
C TYR A 167 -9.26 1.27 -6.45
N GLN A 168 -8.59 1.80 -7.48
CA GLN A 168 -9.25 2.38 -8.66
C GLN A 168 -10.05 1.35 -9.48
N ASN A 169 -9.77 0.06 -9.31
CA ASN A 169 -10.47 -1.03 -9.99
C ASN A 169 -11.46 -1.78 -9.06
N ASN A 170 -11.68 -1.30 -7.83
CA ASN A 170 -12.50 -1.93 -6.79
C ASN A 170 -12.10 -3.38 -6.49
N ILE A 171 -10.81 -3.69 -6.53
CA ILE A 171 -10.30 -5.01 -6.17
C ILE A 171 -9.91 -4.96 -4.69
N ALA A 172 -10.48 -5.86 -3.88
CA ALA A 172 -10.16 -5.93 -2.45
C ALA A 172 -8.70 -6.36 -2.25
N VAL A 173 -7.99 -5.64 -1.38
CA VAL A 173 -6.59 -5.88 -1.01
C VAL A 173 -6.49 -6.04 0.49
N ASP A 174 -5.73 -7.05 0.93
CA ASP A 174 -5.20 -7.10 2.29
C ASP A 174 -3.80 -6.51 2.34
N MET A 175 -3.58 -5.58 3.27
CA MET A 175 -2.23 -5.18 3.65
C MET A 175 -1.71 -6.19 4.66
N ILE A 176 -0.61 -6.87 4.36
CA ILE A 176 -0.14 -8.01 5.15
C ILE A 176 1.29 -7.80 5.66
N SER A 177 1.63 -8.50 6.75
CA SER A 177 3.01 -8.58 7.22
C SER A 177 3.82 -9.57 6.37
N VAL A 178 5.15 -9.55 6.52
CA VAL A 178 6.04 -10.57 5.93
C VAL A 178 5.84 -11.97 6.54
N GLU A 179 5.09 -12.08 7.64
CA GLU A 179 4.84 -13.34 8.34
C GLU A 179 3.47 -13.97 8.05
N GLU A 180 2.59 -13.24 7.35
CA GLU A 180 1.23 -13.69 7.05
C GLU A 180 1.22 -14.98 6.22
N ASP A 181 0.21 -15.83 6.45
CA ASP A 181 -0.03 -17.00 5.60
C ASP A 181 -0.49 -16.56 4.21
N LEU A 182 0.24 -17.04 3.19
CA LEU A 182 0.00 -16.65 1.81
C LEU A 182 -1.04 -17.53 1.11
N GLY A 183 -1.47 -18.63 1.75
CA GLY A 183 -2.27 -19.68 1.12
C GLY A 183 -3.66 -19.27 0.60
N GLN A 184 -4.21 -18.15 1.09
CA GLN A 184 -5.53 -17.66 0.68
C GLN A 184 -5.50 -16.70 -0.52
N TYR A 185 -4.33 -16.18 -0.87
CA TYR A 185 -4.15 -15.17 -1.91
C TYR A 185 -3.84 -15.81 -3.26
N ASP A 186 -4.31 -15.15 -4.33
CA ASP A 186 -3.91 -15.49 -5.69
C ASP A 186 -2.68 -14.66 -6.10
N ILE A 187 -2.54 -13.46 -5.51
CA ILE A 187 -1.51 -12.47 -5.85
C ILE A 187 -0.91 -11.86 -4.58
N VAL A 188 0.41 -11.86 -4.48
CA VAL A 188 1.17 -11.21 -3.41
C VAL A 188 2.13 -10.21 -4.02
N ILE A 189 2.08 -8.97 -3.56
CA ILE A 189 2.89 -7.87 -4.06
C ILE A 189 3.74 -7.34 -2.92
N ALA A 190 5.04 -7.23 -3.11
CA ALA A 190 5.96 -6.66 -2.14
C ALA A 190 6.79 -5.54 -2.80
N PRO A 191 6.25 -4.30 -2.88
CA PRO A 191 6.96 -3.16 -3.44
C PRO A 191 8.16 -2.82 -2.56
N VAL A 192 9.34 -2.68 -3.17
CA VAL A 192 10.60 -2.31 -2.50
C VAL A 192 10.83 -3.18 -1.25
N LEU A 193 10.79 -4.50 -1.44
CA LEU A 193 11.09 -5.50 -0.40
C LEU A 193 12.60 -5.55 -0.19
N TYR A 194 13.17 -4.43 0.24
CA TYR A 194 14.59 -4.18 0.41
C TYR A 194 15.24 -5.20 1.35
N MET A 195 14.58 -5.45 2.49
CA MET A 195 14.96 -6.41 3.50
C MET A 195 14.21 -7.71 3.33
N VAL A 196 14.94 -8.83 3.23
CA VAL A 196 14.39 -10.19 3.22
C VAL A 196 14.81 -10.87 4.51
N LYS A 197 13.83 -11.09 5.40
CA LYS A 197 14.04 -11.78 6.68
C LYS A 197 14.11 -13.29 6.47
N GLU A 198 14.78 -13.97 7.40
CA GLU A 198 14.90 -15.44 7.41
C GLU A 198 13.56 -16.14 7.12
N GLY A 199 13.60 -17.09 6.18
CA GLY A 199 12.44 -17.90 5.78
C GLY A 199 11.38 -17.18 4.93
N HIS A 200 11.43 -15.85 4.77
CA HIS A 200 10.46 -15.14 3.93
C HIS A 200 10.61 -15.49 2.45
N ALA A 201 11.84 -15.58 1.93
CA ALA A 201 12.09 -16.01 0.55
C ALA A 201 11.53 -17.42 0.28
N ASP A 202 11.66 -18.36 1.22
CA ASP A 202 11.15 -19.72 1.07
C ASP A 202 9.62 -19.78 1.07
N ARG A 203 8.95 -18.98 1.91
CA ARG A 203 7.49 -18.83 1.88
C ARG A 203 7.00 -18.30 0.53
N LEU A 204 7.66 -17.28 -0.02
CA LEU A 204 7.34 -16.73 -1.34
C LEU A 204 7.57 -17.75 -2.45
N LYS A 205 8.68 -18.50 -2.41
CA LYS A 205 8.96 -19.60 -3.35
C LYS A 205 7.88 -20.67 -3.28
N GLN A 206 7.42 -21.04 -2.08
CA GLN A 206 6.36 -22.03 -1.90
C GLN A 206 5.01 -21.52 -2.40
N PHE A 207 4.67 -20.27 -2.12
CA PHE A 207 3.47 -19.61 -2.62
C PHE A 207 3.39 -19.65 -4.16
N VAL A 208 4.48 -19.27 -4.85
CA VAL A 208 4.52 -19.30 -6.32
C VAL A 208 4.49 -20.73 -6.87
N LYS A 209 5.20 -21.67 -6.24
CA LYS A 209 5.14 -23.11 -6.61
C LYS A 209 3.72 -23.67 -6.53
N ASN A 210 2.91 -23.16 -5.61
CA ASN A 210 1.51 -23.56 -5.41
C ASN A 210 0.52 -22.86 -6.37
N GLY A 211 1.01 -22.04 -7.32
CA GLY A 211 0.20 -21.37 -8.33
C GLY A 211 -0.04 -19.89 -8.09
N GLY A 212 0.47 -19.33 -6.99
CA GLY A 212 0.37 -17.90 -6.68
C GLY A 212 1.20 -17.02 -7.62
N THR A 213 0.78 -15.76 -7.76
CA THR A 213 1.54 -14.73 -8.49
C THR A 213 2.25 -13.79 -7.53
N PHE A 214 3.59 -13.80 -7.55
CA PHE A 214 4.38 -12.86 -6.76
C PHE A 214 4.86 -11.70 -7.64
N VAL A 215 4.81 -10.49 -7.09
CA VAL A 215 5.31 -9.25 -7.69
C VAL A 215 6.23 -8.54 -6.70
N THR A 216 7.42 -8.16 -7.14
CA THR A 216 8.31 -7.24 -6.42
C THR A 216 8.96 -6.28 -7.42
N THR A 217 9.77 -5.35 -6.93
CA THR A 217 10.23 -4.19 -7.71
C THR A 217 11.74 -3.99 -7.61
N PHE A 218 12.23 -2.89 -8.19
CA PHE A 218 13.58 -2.39 -7.97
C PHE A 218 13.95 -2.34 -6.48
N PHE A 219 15.25 -2.45 -6.19
CA PHE A 219 15.81 -2.31 -4.84
C PHE A 219 15.21 -3.28 -3.81
N SER A 220 14.82 -4.48 -4.25
CA SER A 220 14.30 -5.56 -3.41
C SER A 220 15.33 -6.68 -3.26
N GLY A 221 15.34 -7.39 -2.13
CA GLY A 221 16.27 -8.50 -1.87
C GLY A 221 17.72 -8.06 -1.70
N ILE A 222 17.93 -6.89 -1.07
CA ILE A 222 19.25 -6.27 -0.93
C ILE A 222 19.92 -6.72 0.36
N VAL A 223 19.20 -6.71 1.48
CA VAL A 223 19.76 -6.95 2.83
C VAL A 223 18.97 -7.99 3.62
N ASN A 224 19.60 -8.52 4.66
CA ASN A 224 18.96 -9.31 5.70
C ASN A 224 18.42 -8.42 6.84
N GLU A 225 17.90 -9.04 7.91
CA GLU A 225 17.34 -8.38 9.10
C GLU A 225 18.32 -7.49 9.89
N ASN A 226 19.62 -7.52 9.57
CA ASN A 226 20.64 -6.67 10.19
C ASN A 226 21.18 -5.61 9.24
N ASP A 227 20.49 -5.34 8.13
CA ASP A 227 20.92 -4.39 7.10
C ASP A 227 22.27 -4.77 6.46
N LEU A 228 22.61 -6.06 6.50
CA LEU A 228 23.79 -6.60 5.84
C LEU A 228 23.42 -7.08 4.44
N VAL A 229 24.18 -6.62 3.45
CA VAL A 229 23.95 -6.96 2.04
C VAL A 229 24.09 -8.46 1.81
N THR A 230 23.07 -9.05 1.17
CA THR A 230 23.12 -10.43 0.69
C THR A 230 24.03 -10.52 -0.53
N LEU A 231 25.24 -11.04 -0.33
CA LEU A 231 26.26 -11.15 -1.38
C LEU A 231 25.89 -12.19 -2.45
N GLY A 232 26.47 -12.03 -3.65
CA GLY A 232 26.25 -12.94 -4.78
C GLY A 232 25.38 -12.35 -5.90
N GLY A 233 24.86 -11.13 -5.74
CA GLY A 233 24.12 -10.37 -6.75
C GLY A 233 22.64 -10.23 -6.42
N TYR A 234 22.09 -9.04 -6.65
CA TYR A 234 20.69 -8.73 -6.36
C TYR A 234 19.74 -9.46 -7.32
N PRO A 235 18.52 -9.84 -6.89
CA PRO A 235 17.89 -9.58 -5.58
C PRO A 235 18.13 -10.71 -4.55
N GLY A 236 19.37 -11.19 -4.43
CA GLY A 236 19.79 -12.07 -3.33
C GLY A 236 18.97 -13.36 -3.27
N GLU A 237 18.34 -13.62 -2.13
CA GLU A 237 17.54 -14.83 -1.90
C GLU A 237 16.32 -14.97 -2.84
N LEU A 238 15.90 -13.87 -3.46
CA LEU A 238 14.79 -13.83 -4.42
C LEU A 238 15.24 -14.09 -5.87
N ARG A 239 16.55 -14.11 -6.16
CA ARG A 239 17.09 -14.19 -7.53
C ARG A 239 16.54 -15.36 -8.33
N ASP A 240 16.60 -16.58 -7.78
CA ASP A 240 16.06 -17.77 -8.44
C ASP A 240 14.54 -17.70 -8.67
N LEU A 241 13.84 -17.05 -7.73
CA LEU A 241 12.39 -16.89 -7.80
C LEU A 241 12.04 -15.94 -8.94
N VAL A 242 12.69 -14.77 -9.01
CA VAL A 242 12.38 -13.74 -10.01
C VAL A 242 13.06 -13.96 -11.36
N GLY A 243 14.10 -14.79 -11.42
CA GLY A 243 14.77 -15.19 -12.67
C GLY A 243 15.59 -14.09 -13.34
N ILE A 244 16.09 -13.11 -12.58
CA ILE A 244 16.90 -11.98 -13.05
C ILE A 244 18.04 -11.69 -12.09
N TRP A 245 19.08 -11.06 -12.60
CA TRP A 245 20.16 -10.46 -11.83
C TRP A 245 20.14 -8.94 -12.01
N ALA A 246 19.98 -8.18 -10.93
CA ALA A 246 20.15 -6.72 -10.95
C ALA A 246 21.62 -6.36 -10.67
N GLU A 247 22.27 -5.76 -11.67
CA GLU A 247 23.70 -5.43 -11.65
C GLU A 247 23.96 -4.17 -10.85
N GLU A 248 23.24 -3.10 -11.18
CA GLU A 248 23.35 -1.79 -10.54
C GLU A 248 22.03 -1.03 -10.61
N ILE A 249 21.91 0.04 -9.81
CA ILE A 249 20.73 0.90 -9.76
C ILE A 249 21.12 2.34 -10.07
N ASP A 250 20.45 2.94 -11.05
CA ASP A 250 20.59 4.34 -11.41
C ASP A 250 19.51 5.18 -10.70
N ALA A 251 19.90 6.37 -10.21
CA ALA A 251 19.05 7.24 -9.43
C ALA A 251 19.02 8.64 -10.04
N LEU A 252 17.85 9.04 -10.55
CA LEU A 252 17.65 10.36 -11.16
C LEU A 252 16.64 11.19 -10.38
N GLU A 253 16.66 12.51 -10.60
CA GLU A 253 15.67 13.41 -9.98
C GLU A 253 14.24 13.02 -10.40
N PRO A 254 13.21 13.25 -9.55
CA PRO A 254 11.83 12.87 -9.87
C PRO A 254 11.24 13.48 -11.16
N SER A 255 11.82 14.58 -11.62
CA SER A 255 11.48 15.28 -12.87
C SER A 255 12.00 14.57 -14.12
N HIS A 256 12.98 13.67 -13.98
CA HIS A 256 13.53 12.87 -15.06
C HIS A 256 12.71 11.59 -15.22
N TYR A 257 12.42 11.25 -16.47
CA TYR A 257 11.64 10.07 -16.83
C TYR A 257 12.42 9.23 -17.83
N ASN A 258 12.30 7.91 -17.69
CA ASN A 258 12.61 6.97 -18.75
C ASN A 258 11.30 6.31 -19.23
N GLU A 259 11.42 5.42 -20.19
CA GLU A 259 10.33 4.82 -20.92
C GLU A 259 10.34 3.30 -20.73
N ILE A 260 9.16 2.72 -20.55
CA ILE A 260 8.91 1.28 -20.59
C ILE A 260 8.31 0.98 -21.95
N VAL A 261 9.05 0.26 -22.79
CA VAL A 261 8.66 -0.02 -24.18
C VAL A 261 8.27 -1.48 -24.31
N PHE A 262 7.02 -1.72 -24.70
CA PHE A 262 6.53 -3.06 -25.05
C PHE A 262 6.74 -3.34 -26.53
N GLU A 263 7.63 -4.28 -26.87
CA GLU A 263 7.79 -4.74 -28.26
C GLU A 263 6.57 -5.54 -28.75
N ARG A 264 5.90 -6.23 -27.82
CA ARG A 264 4.67 -6.99 -28.07
C ARG A 264 3.69 -6.72 -26.93
N SER A 265 2.40 -6.68 -27.26
CA SER A 265 1.38 -6.50 -26.24
C SER A 265 1.35 -7.68 -25.27
N PHE A 266 1.18 -7.38 -23.99
CA PHE A 266 1.00 -8.35 -22.93
C PHE A 266 -0.32 -8.10 -22.21
N GLY A 267 -1.34 -8.88 -22.55
CA GLY A 267 -2.72 -8.61 -22.11
C GLY A 267 -3.21 -7.27 -22.66
N LYS A 268 -3.48 -6.32 -21.76
CA LYS A 268 -3.88 -4.94 -22.12
C LYS A 268 -2.71 -3.94 -22.08
N LEU A 269 -1.49 -4.40 -21.80
CA LEU A 269 -0.30 -3.58 -21.88
C LEU A 269 0.21 -3.55 -23.31
N SER A 270 0.50 -2.35 -23.78
CA SER A 270 1.07 -2.09 -25.11
C SER A 270 1.80 -0.75 -25.10
N ASP A 271 2.52 -0.47 -26.19
CA ASP A 271 3.12 0.84 -26.43
C ASP A 271 4.17 1.22 -25.38
N THR A 272 4.21 2.51 -25.01
CA THR A 272 5.22 3.09 -24.13
C THR A 272 4.59 3.72 -22.90
N TYR A 273 5.16 3.45 -21.73
CA TYR A 273 4.77 4.07 -20.45
C TYR A 273 5.95 4.82 -19.82
N LYS A 274 5.67 5.77 -18.92
CA LYS A 274 6.70 6.50 -18.19
C LYS A 274 7.06 5.82 -16.86
N CYS A 275 8.35 5.84 -16.53
CA CYS A 275 8.93 5.45 -15.25
C CYS A 275 9.90 6.55 -14.75
N ASN A 276 10.15 6.62 -13.44
CA ASN A 276 11.01 7.64 -12.82
C ASN A 276 11.53 7.21 -11.44
N ILE A 277 12.47 7.97 -10.87
CA ILE A 277 13.09 7.80 -9.54
C ILE A 277 14.29 6.84 -9.53
N LEU A 278 14.11 5.56 -9.85
CA LEU A 278 15.16 4.54 -9.74
C LEU A 278 15.07 3.51 -10.86
N PHE A 279 16.19 3.24 -11.54
CA PHE A 279 16.24 2.36 -12.70
C PHE A 279 17.24 1.23 -12.43
N ASP A 280 16.74 0.03 -12.14
CA ASP A 280 17.60 -1.15 -12.00
C ASP A 280 18.03 -1.63 -13.39
N LEU A 281 19.34 -1.78 -13.59
CA LEU A 281 19.92 -2.37 -14.78
C LEU A 281 20.00 -3.88 -14.56
N ILE A 282 19.11 -4.62 -15.20
CA ILE A 282 18.94 -6.06 -14.95
C ILE A 282 19.29 -6.94 -16.14
N HIS A 283 19.70 -8.16 -15.84
CA HIS A 283 19.91 -9.24 -16.80
C HIS A 283 18.86 -10.32 -16.57
N ALA A 284 18.16 -10.72 -17.64
CA ALA A 284 17.26 -11.86 -17.57
C ALA A 284 18.06 -13.18 -17.55
N GLU A 285 17.77 -14.05 -16.58
CA GLU A 285 18.40 -15.37 -16.46
C GLU A 285 17.45 -16.47 -16.88
N THR A 286 16.35 -16.65 -16.14
CA THR A 286 15.26 -17.58 -16.49
C THR A 286 13.96 -16.87 -16.86
N ALA A 287 13.87 -15.57 -16.55
CA ALA A 287 12.70 -14.76 -16.83
C ALA A 287 12.61 -14.38 -18.31
N GLU A 288 11.38 -14.32 -18.82
CA GLU A 288 11.05 -13.72 -20.11
C GLU A 288 10.98 -12.20 -19.97
N VAL A 289 11.58 -11.48 -20.92
CA VAL A 289 11.49 -10.02 -20.99
C VAL A 289 10.17 -9.63 -21.67
N LEU A 290 9.37 -8.81 -20.99
CA LEU A 290 8.09 -8.30 -21.51
C LEU A 290 8.19 -6.85 -22.02
N ALA A 291 9.07 -6.04 -21.42
CA ALA A 291 9.33 -4.67 -21.83
C ALA A 291 10.77 -4.26 -21.51
N THR A 292 11.28 -3.26 -22.24
CA THR A 292 12.65 -2.74 -22.12
C THR A 292 12.67 -1.23 -21.90
N TYR A 293 13.79 -0.69 -21.42
CA TYR A 293 14.01 0.75 -21.32
C TYR A 293 14.06 1.41 -22.71
N GLY A 294 13.39 2.53 -22.88
CA GLY A 294 13.34 3.27 -24.15
C GLY A 294 14.46 4.29 -24.35
N ALA A 295 15.17 4.69 -23.29
CA ALA A 295 16.19 5.74 -23.33
C ALA A 295 17.35 5.49 -22.34
N ASP A 296 18.33 6.41 -22.39
CA ASP A 296 19.59 6.41 -21.63
C ASP A 296 20.59 5.31 -22.03
N PHE A 297 21.75 5.24 -21.38
CA PHE A 297 22.81 4.29 -21.73
C PHE A 297 22.41 2.81 -21.55
N TYR A 298 21.31 2.55 -20.83
CA TYR A 298 20.68 1.25 -20.63
C TYR A 298 19.43 1.03 -21.51
N GLN A 299 19.25 1.84 -22.56
CA GLN A 299 18.20 1.60 -23.57
C GLN A 299 18.27 0.16 -24.10
N GLY A 300 17.12 -0.51 -24.17
CA GLY A 300 16.99 -1.90 -24.59
C GLY A 300 17.24 -2.92 -23.47
N MET A 301 17.71 -2.50 -22.29
CA MET A 301 17.77 -3.40 -21.13
C MET A 301 16.37 -3.69 -20.58
N PRO A 302 16.13 -4.88 -20.00
CA PRO A 302 14.83 -5.24 -19.45
C PRO A 302 14.37 -4.29 -18.33
N VAL A 303 13.08 -3.93 -18.32
CA VAL A 303 12.40 -3.19 -17.22
C VAL A 303 11.17 -3.93 -16.72
N LEU A 304 10.67 -4.91 -17.46
CA LEU A 304 9.57 -5.77 -17.02
C LEU A 304 9.87 -7.20 -17.41
N THR A 305 9.85 -8.11 -16.44
CA THR A 305 10.14 -9.52 -16.68
C THR A 305 9.09 -10.44 -16.06
N ARG A 306 8.99 -11.65 -16.59
CA ARG A 306 8.08 -12.70 -16.11
C ARG A 306 8.82 -14.01 -16.02
N ASN A 307 8.90 -14.58 -14.82
CA ASN A 307 9.47 -15.91 -14.62
C ASN A 307 8.37 -16.94 -14.42
N LYS A 308 8.63 -18.19 -14.82
CA LYS A 308 7.83 -19.34 -14.42
C LYS A 308 8.61 -20.10 -13.37
N TYR A 309 8.00 -20.31 -12.20
CA TYR A 309 8.68 -20.93 -11.06
C TYR A 309 7.79 -22.03 -10.46
N GLY A 310 8.27 -23.28 -10.43
CA GLY A 310 7.50 -24.45 -10.01
C GLY A 310 6.81 -25.22 -11.15
N GLY A 311 5.81 -26.05 -10.81
CA GLY A 311 5.01 -26.86 -11.77
C GLY A 311 3.96 -26.04 -12.54
N GLU A 312 3.09 -26.74 -13.31
CA GLU A 312 2.20 -26.21 -14.39
C GLU A 312 1.20 -25.05 -14.05
N GLY A 313 1.35 -24.31 -12.95
CA GLY A 313 0.45 -23.20 -12.59
C GLY A 313 1.10 -21.88 -12.15
N GLY A 314 2.34 -21.89 -11.64
CA GLY A 314 2.97 -20.69 -11.05
C GLY A 314 3.40 -19.65 -12.10
N LYS A 315 2.82 -18.45 -12.04
CA LYS A 315 3.21 -17.30 -12.87
C LYS A 315 3.86 -16.26 -11.97
N LEU A 316 5.12 -15.90 -12.20
CA LEU A 316 5.76 -14.79 -11.50
C LEU A 316 5.93 -13.61 -12.44
N ILE A 317 5.55 -12.42 -12.01
CA ILE A 317 5.74 -11.19 -12.79
C ILE A 317 6.56 -10.24 -11.93
N MET A 318 7.82 -9.99 -12.29
CA MET A 318 8.61 -8.94 -11.64
C MET A 318 8.37 -7.64 -12.39
N LEU A 319 7.62 -6.73 -11.76
CA LEU A 319 7.28 -5.43 -12.32
C LEU A 319 8.28 -4.40 -11.83
N LEU A 320 9.22 -3.96 -12.68
CA LEU A 320 9.93 -2.72 -12.40
C LEU A 320 9.12 -1.54 -12.96
N GLN A 321 8.89 -0.60 -12.05
CA GLN A 321 8.45 0.77 -12.27
C GLN A 321 7.43 1.02 -13.37
N VAL A 322 6.13 1.07 -13.04
CA VAL A 322 5.16 1.77 -13.90
C VAL A 322 4.58 2.94 -13.09
N GLN A 323 4.25 4.06 -13.73
CA GLN A 323 3.13 4.86 -13.21
C GLN A 323 1.87 3.98 -13.28
N ILE A 324 1.54 3.35 -12.14
CA ILE A 324 0.68 2.16 -11.94
C ILE A 324 -0.81 2.42 -12.24
N ARG A 325 -1.16 2.86 -13.44
CA ARG A 325 -2.56 2.88 -13.90
C ARG A 325 -2.99 1.60 -14.63
N PRO A 326 -2.14 0.88 -15.39
CA PRO A 326 -2.57 -0.32 -16.10
C PRO A 326 -2.33 -1.65 -15.36
N LEU A 327 -1.66 -1.66 -14.20
CA LEU A 327 -1.11 -2.88 -13.58
C LEU A 327 -2.19 -3.87 -13.10
N CYS A 328 -3.31 -3.39 -12.55
CA CYS A 328 -4.44 -4.22 -12.13
C CYS A 328 -5.21 -4.88 -13.29
N ARG A 329 -4.80 -4.65 -14.53
CA ARG A 329 -5.39 -5.30 -15.71
C ARG A 329 -4.53 -6.46 -16.22
N ILE A 330 -3.37 -6.69 -15.60
CA ILE A 330 -2.40 -7.74 -15.91
C ILE A 330 -2.57 -8.93 -14.96
N LEU A 331 -2.75 -8.57 -13.69
CA LEU A 331 -2.90 -9.42 -12.51
C LEU A 331 -4.36 -9.87 -12.39
#